data_AF-L0ETL9-F1
#
_entry.id   AF-L0ETL9-F1
#
_cell.length_a   1.000
_cell.length_b   1.000
_cell.length_c   1.000
_cell.angle_alpha   90.00
_cell.angle_beta   90.00
_cell.angle_gamma   90.00
#
_symmetry.space_group_name_H-M   'P 1'
#
loop_
_entity.id
_entity.type
_entity.pdbx_description
1 polymer ?
#
loop_
_entity_poly.entity_id
_entity_poly.type
_entity_poly.pdbx_seq_one_letter_code
_entity_poly.pdbx_strand_id
1 'polypeptide(L)'
;MDNIIKEKQPNRPHHIRDWAERNGYYSQADLANALNADKSVVSRWYKDSSPTIKWQKKLAEFFKCDKEALFRHPDDDWFSNFIEGRTKEEIERIKTMLQAAFPSSSDQIK
;
A
#
# COMPACT_ATOMS: atom_id res chain seq x y z
N MET A 1 -22.00 -29.41 -16.97
CA MET A 1 -20.66 -29.06 -16.48
C MET A 1 -20.60 -27.56 -16.42
N ASP A 2 -20.71 -27.00 -15.23
CA ASP A 2 -20.81 -25.55 -15.03
C ASP A 2 -19.46 -24.88 -15.31
N ASN A 3 -19.41 -24.10 -16.40
CA ASN A 3 -18.27 -23.25 -16.72
C ASN A 3 -18.30 -22.03 -15.78
N ILE A 4 -17.69 -22.18 -14.61
CA ILE A 4 -17.43 -21.06 -13.70
C ILE A 4 -16.35 -20.20 -14.37
N ILE A 5 -16.77 -19.12 -15.01
CA ILE A 5 -15.85 -18.05 -15.42
C ILE A 5 -15.24 -17.51 -14.13
N LYS A 6 -14.00 -17.89 -13.81
CA LYS A 6 -13.21 -17.24 -12.77
C LYS A 6 -13.09 -15.78 -13.16
N GLU A 7 -13.89 -14.92 -12.54
CA GLU A 7 -13.78 -13.48 -12.68
C GLU A 7 -12.30 -13.09 -12.47
N LYS A 8 -11.69 -12.54 -13.51
CA LYS A 8 -10.32 -12.06 -13.43
C LYS A 8 -10.31 -10.95 -12.39
N GLN A 9 -9.49 -11.08 -11.36
CA GLN A 9 -9.38 -10.02 -10.36
C GLN A 9 -9.02 -8.70 -11.08
N PRO A 10 -9.76 -7.62 -10.82
CA PRO A 10 -9.48 -6.33 -11.44
C PRO A 10 -8.07 -5.89 -11.05
N ASN A 11 -7.34 -5.34 -12.01
CA ASN A 11 -5.99 -4.88 -11.76
C ASN A 11 -6.03 -3.55 -11.00
N ARG A 12 -5.77 -3.60 -9.70
CA ARG A 12 -5.71 -2.43 -8.81
C ARG A 12 -4.26 -1.96 -8.66
N PRO A 13 -3.96 -0.67 -8.87
CA PRO A 13 -2.65 -0.11 -8.60
C PRO A 13 -2.20 -0.40 -7.16
N HIS A 14 -0.94 -0.78 -6.98
CA HIS A 14 -0.39 -1.17 -5.69
C HIS A 14 1.05 -0.67 -5.54
N HIS A 15 1.56 -0.67 -4.31
CA HIS A 15 2.87 -0.11 -3.96
C HIS A 15 3.86 -1.17 -3.47
N ILE A 16 3.77 -2.41 -3.99
CA ILE A 16 4.59 -3.54 -3.51
C ILE A 16 6.09 -3.27 -3.64
N ARG A 17 6.52 -2.57 -4.70
CA ARG A 17 7.92 -2.15 -4.84
C ARG A 17 8.30 -1.19 -3.71
N ASP A 18 7.54 -0.13 -3.51
CA ASP A 18 7.81 0.89 -2.49
C ASP A 18 7.82 0.26 -1.08
N TRP A 19 6.88 -0.64 -0.80
CA TRP A 19 6.84 -1.44 0.43
C TRP A 19 8.07 -2.32 0.60
N ALA A 20 8.55 -2.95 -0.47
CA ALA A 20 9.76 -3.77 -0.44
C ALA A 20 11.00 -2.93 -0.14
N GLU A 21 11.16 -1.80 -0.83
CA GLU A 21 12.29 -0.89 -0.67
C GLU A 21 12.34 -0.30 0.74
N ARG A 22 11.19 0.12 1.31
CA ARG A 22 11.09 0.59 2.69
C ARG A 22 11.55 -0.46 3.72
N ASN A 23 11.35 -1.74 3.41
CA ASN A 23 11.75 -2.86 4.26
C ASN A 23 13.13 -3.43 3.91
N GLY A 24 13.91 -2.76 3.05
CA GLY A 24 15.29 -3.14 2.71
C GLY A 24 15.43 -4.19 1.60
N TYR A 25 14.37 -4.43 0.82
CA TYR A 25 14.39 -5.36 -0.31
C TYR A 25 14.43 -4.60 -1.64
N TYR A 26 15.61 -4.44 -2.21
CA TYR A 26 15.84 -3.59 -3.39
C TYR A 26 15.72 -4.34 -4.72
N SER A 27 15.69 -5.67 -4.72
CA SER A 27 15.52 -6.46 -5.95
C SER A 27 14.34 -7.42 -5.90
N GLN A 28 13.82 -7.78 -7.08
CA GLN A 28 12.79 -8.82 -7.22
C GLN A 28 13.24 -10.16 -6.64
N ALA A 29 14.54 -10.46 -6.70
CA ALA A 29 15.10 -11.69 -6.17
C ALA A 29 15.11 -11.67 -4.64
N ASP A 30 15.47 -10.53 -4.02
CA ASP A 30 15.48 -10.39 -2.56
C ASP A 30 14.09 -10.62 -1.98
N LEU A 31 13.10 -9.94 -2.56
CA LEU A 31 11.70 -10.08 -2.13
C LEU A 31 11.16 -11.51 -2.39
N ALA A 32 11.50 -12.10 -3.54
CA ALA A 32 11.08 -13.47 -3.86
C ALA A 32 11.66 -14.49 -2.88
N ASN A 33 12.95 -14.38 -2.54
CA ASN A 33 13.62 -15.24 -1.57
C ASN A 33 13.01 -15.08 -0.18
N ALA A 34 12.79 -13.84 0.27
CA ALA A 34 12.24 -13.55 1.59
C ALA A 34 10.78 -14.05 1.75
N LEU A 35 9.97 -13.98 0.69
CA LEU A 35 8.59 -14.47 0.68
C LEU A 35 8.43 -15.96 0.37
N ASN A 36 9.53 -16.64 0.02
CA ASN A 36 9.52 -17.97 -0.60
C ASN A 36 8.52 -18.04 -1.77
N ALA A 37 8.66 -17.10 -2.69
CA ALA A 37 7.83 -16.91 -3.88
C ALA A 37 8.65 -17.14 -5.15
N ASP A 38 7.99 -17.53 -6.24
CA ASP A 38 8.64 -17.55 -7.55
C ASP A 38 9.00 -16.13 -7.98
N LYS A 39 10.24 -15.92 -8.44
CA LYS A 39 10.68 -14.63 -8.99
C LYS A 39 9.77 -14.12 -10.10
N SER A 40 9.19 -15.02 -10.90
CA SER A 40 8.26 -14.67 -11.97
C SER A 40 6.96 -14.03 -11.45
N VAL A 41 6.52 -14.41 -10.25
CA VAL A 41 5.34 -13.84 -9.59
C VAL A 41 5.64 -12.42 -9.12
N VAL A 42 6.77 -12.21 -8.44
CA VAL A 42 7.23 -10.88 -8.02
C VAL A 42 7.47 -9.95 -9.21
N SER A 43 8.04 -10.48 -10.29
CA SER A 43 8.27 -9.73 -11.52
C SER A 43 6.98 -9.20 -12.14
N ARG A 44 5.88 -9.97 -12.06
CA ARG A 44 4.56 -9.51 -12.54
C ARG A 44 4.01 -8.39 -11.66
N TRP A 45 4.18 -8.48 -10.34
CA TRP A 45 3.79 -7.40 -9.44
C TRP A 45 4.52 -6.10 -9.77
N TYR A 46 5.82 -6.16 -10.03
CA TYR A 46 6.60 -4.97 -10.40
C TYR A 46 6.24 -4.41 -11.79
N LYS A 47 5.40 -5.12 -12.56
CA LYS A 47 4.80 -4.67 -13.83
C LYS A 47 3.31 -4.39 -13.67
N ASP A 48 2.91 -3.99 -12.46
CA ASP A 48 1.56 -3.59 -12.09
C ASP A 48 0.51 -4.70 -12.11
N SER A 49 0.89 -5.99 -12.10
CA SER A 49 -0.09 -7.06 -11.91
C SER A 49 -0.47 -7.17 -10.44
N SER A 50 -1.77 -7.03 -10.15
CA SER A 50 -2.28 -7.23 -8.80
C SER A 50 -1.93 -8.61 -8.22
N PRO A 51 -1.40 -8.68 -6.99
CA PRO A 51 -1.24 -9.95 -6.29
C PRO A 51 -2.60 -10.59 -6.05
N THR A 52 -2.67 -11.92 -6.09
CA THR A 52 -3.90 -12.64 -5.73
C THR A 52 -4.20 -12.49 -4.24
N ILE A 53 -5.44 -12.77 -3.80
CA ILE A 53 -5.83 -12.70 -2.38
C ILE A 53 -4.85 -13.48 -1.47
N LYS A 54 -4.37 -14.65 -1.91
CA LYS A 54 -3.38 -15.44 -1.17
C LYS A 54 -2.08 -14.66 -0.95
N TRP A 55 -1.59 -14.00 -1.99
CA TRP A 55 -0.35 -13.22 -1.93
C TRP A 55 -0.53 -11.90 -1.20
N GLN A 56 -1.67 -11.24 -1.33
CA GLN A 56 -2.01 -10.05 -0.56
C GLN A 56 -1.91 -10.32 0.94
N LYS A 57 -2.46 -11.44 1.42
CA LYS A 57 -2.34 -11.84 2.84
C LYS A 57 -0.89 -12.05 3.27
N LYS A 58 -0.11 -12.78 2.47
CA LYS A 58 1.32 -13.01 2.76
C LYS A 58 2.14 -11.73 2.76
N LEU A 59 1.90 -10.84 1.80
CA LEU A 59 2.59 -9.56 1.70
C LEU A 59 2.24 -8.65 2.89
N ALA A 60 0.97 -8.58 3.26
CA ALA A 60 0.50 -7.83 4.42
C ALA A 60 1.15 -8.33 5.72
N GLU A 61 1.17 -9.65 5.93
CA GLU A 61 1.85 -10.28 7.06
C GLU A 61 3.36 -9.98 7.05
N PHE A 62 4.00 -10.12 5.90
CA PHE A 62 5.44 -9.90 5.73
C PHE A 62 5.84 -8.44 5.99
N PHE A 63 5.07 -7.48 5.48
CA PHE A 63 5.30 -6.05 5.69
C PHE A 63 4.70 -5.52 6.99
N LYS A 64 4.02 -6.36 7.77
CA LYS A 64 3.32 -6.00 9.02
C LYS A 64 2.35 -4.83 8.83
N CYS A 65 1.60 -4.86 7.73
CA CYS A 65 0.59 -3.86 7.40
C CYS A 65 -0.77 -4.52 7.11
N ASP A 66 -1.82 -3.70 6.99
CA ASP A 66 -3.11 -4.20 6.53
C ASP A 66 -3.08 -4.57 5.04
N LYS A 67 -3.94 -5.50 4.63
CA LYS A 67 -4.08 -5.93 3.24
C LYS A 67 -4.40 -4.76 2.30
N GLU A 68 -5.21 -3.81 2.74
CA GLU A 68 -5.57 -2.62 1.97
C GLU A 68 -4.41 -1.61 1.88
N ALA A 69 -3.48 -1.64 2.83
CA ALA A 69 -2.30 -0.78 2.83
C ALA A 69 -1.34 -1.07 1.65
N LEU A 70 -1.36 -2.30 1.11
CA LEU A 70 -0.60 -2.65 -0.10
C LEU A 70 -0.98 -1.79 -1.32
N PHE A 71 -2.19 -1.20 -1.31
CA PHE A 71 -2.72 -0.36 -2.37
C PHE A 71 -2.56 1.14 -2.08
N ARG A 72 -1.79 1.50 -1.05
CA ARG A 72 -1.39 2.87 -0.71
C ARG A 72 0.13 2.95 -0.64
N HIS A 73 0.68 4.14 -0.86
CA HIS A 73 2.11 4.33 -0.69
C HIS A 73 2.47 4.10 0.79
N PRO A 74 3.57 3.40 1.12
CA PRO A 74 3.93 3.11 2.51
C PRO A 74 4.10 4.39 3.35
N ASP A 75 4.52 5.50 2.74
CA ASP A 75 4.68 6.78 3.42
C ASP A 75 3.35 7.47 3.76
N ASP A 76 2.22 6.97 3.24
CA ASP A 76 0.88 7.43 3.63
C ASP A 76 0.28 6.54 4.73
N ASP A 77 0.84 5.35 4.95
CA ASP A 77 0.27 4.36 5.86
C ASP A 77 0.38 4.79 7.32
N TRP A 78 1.48 5.44 7.71
CA TRP A 78 1.64 5.97 9.06
C TRP A 78 0.55 7.00 9.39
N PHE A 79 0.13 7.82 8.42
CA PHE A 79 -0.88 8.84 8.63
C PHE A 79 -2.26 8.21 8.81
N SER A 80 -2.55 7.17 8.01
CA SER A 80 -3.79 6.39 8.15
C SER A 80 -3.89 5.73 9.53
N ASN A 81 -2.81 5.11 10.01
CA ASN A 81 -2.75 4.51 11.35
C ASN A 81 -2.80 5.58 12.46
N PHE A 82 -2.25 6.77 12.21
CA PHE A 82 -2.27 7.87 13.17
C PHE A 82 -3.67 8.46 13.39
N ILE A 83 -4.52 8.47 12.36
CA ILE A 83 -5.90 9.00 12.43
C ILE A 83 -6.96 7.94 12.77
N GLU A 84 -6.60 6.65 12.69
CA GLU A 84 -7.51 5.56 13.01
C GLU A 84 -8.01 5.65 14.47
N GLY A 85 -9.32 5.49 14.67
CA GLY A 85 -9.97 5.54 15.99
C GLY A 85 -10.19 6.94 16.57
N ARG A 86 -9.73 8.01 15.91
CA ARG A 86 -9.96 9.40 16.35
C ARG A 86 -11.34 9.90 15.98
N THR A 87 -11.88 10.83 16.77
CA THR A 87 -13.18 11.46 16.47
C THR A 87 -13.07 12.43 15.30
N LYS A 88 -14.22 12.78 14.70
CA LYS A 88 -14.27 13.77 13.62
C LYS A 88 -13.69 15.13 14.06
N GLU A 89 -13.95 15.52 15.29
CA GLU A 89 -13.46 16.78 15.87
C GLU A 89 -11.94 16.74 16.07
N GLU A 90 -11.37 15.60 16.48
CA GLU A 90 -9.92 15.42 16.57
C GLU A 90 -9.25 15.50 15.20
N ILE A 91 -9.85 14.85 14.20
CA ILE A 91 -9.35 14.87 12.83
C ILE A 91 -9.36 16.32 12.28
N GLU A 92 -10.42 17.09 12.52
CA GLU A 92 -10.48 18.49 12.05
C GLU A 92 -9.47 19.39 12.78
N ARG A 93 -9.18 19.13 14.06
CA ARG A 93 -8.10 19.83 14.79
C ARG A 93 -6.73 19.50 14.21
N ILE A 94 -6.44 18.23 13.94
CA ILE A 94 -5.18 17.79 13.32
C ILE A 94 -5.01 18.46 11.96
N LYS A 95 -6.06 18.46 11.13
CA LYS A 95 -6.06 19.11 9.82
C LYS A 95 -5.80 20.61 9.92
N THR A 96 -6.47 21.31 10.82
CA THR A 96 -6.27 22.75 11.07
C THR A 96 -4.82 23.04 11.47
N MET A 97 -4.26 22.25 12.38
CA MET A 97 -2.87 22.38 12.83
C MET A 97 -1.87 22.15 11.70
N LEU A 98 -2.08 21.12 10.87
CA LEU A 98 -1.22 20.82 9.72
C LEU A 98 -1.28 21.94 8.67
N GLN A 99 -2.46 22.50 8.39
CA GLN A 99 -2.61 23.63 7.47
C GLN A 99 -1.92 24.90 7.98
N ALA A 100 -1.95 25.14 9.29
CA ALA A 100 -1.25 26.28 9.89
C ALA A 100 0.28 26.10 9.87
N ALA A 101 0.77 24.87 10.08
CA ALA A 101 2.20 24.55 10.09
C ALA A 101 2.81 24.46 8.68
N PHE A 102 2.03 24.01 7.70
CA PHE A 102 2.44 23.79 6.31
C PHE A 102 1.45 24.47 5.35
N PRO A 103 1.46 25.81 5.27
CA PRO A 103 0.54 26.53 4.39
C PRO A 103 0.80 26.16 2.93
N SER A 104 -0.25 25.77 2.23
CA SER A 104 -0.19 25.39 0.81
C SER A 104 0.21 26.59 -0.04
N SER A 105 0.99 26.41 -1.11
CA SER A 105 1.33 27.50 -2.05
C SER A 105 0.10 28.14 -2.70
N SER A 106 -1.04 27.45 -2.72
CA SER A 106 -2.34 27.98 -3.15
C SER A 106 -2.96 28.98 -2.18
N ASP A 107 -2.55 28.99 -0.91
CA ASP A 107 -3.04 29.91 0.13
C ASP A 107 -2.16 31.18 0.26
N GLN A 108 -1.00 31.22 -0.40
CA GLN A 108 -0.11 32.39 -0.44
C GLN A 108 -0.49 33.41 -1.53
N ILE A 109 -1.52 33.11 -2.33
CA ILE A 109 -2.10 34.04 -3.32
C ILE A 109 -3.42 34.57 -2.77
N LYS A 110 -3.36 35.37 -1.70
CA LYS A 110 -4.46 36.24 -1.25
C LYS A 110 -3.90 37.53 -0.68
#